data_AF-A0A929AUT4-F1
#
_entry.id   AF-A0A929AUT4-F1
#
_cell.length_a   1.000
_cell.length_b   1.000
_cell.length_c   1.000
_cell.angle_alpha   90.00
_cell.angle_beta   90.00
_cell.angle_gamma   90.00
#
_symmetry.space_group_name_H-M   'P 1'
#
loop_
_entity.id
_entity.type
_entity.pdbx_description
1 polymer ?
#
loop_
_entity_poly.entity_id
_entity_poly.type
_entity_poly.pdbx_seq_one_letter_code
_entity_poly.pdbx_strand_id
1 'polypeptide(L)'
;MITNVGINWETETSPQEIKLITANSKKTRPRQAPNNFLYDIDFIHLSDFLFKAYYKHGIEGLFEKIKKAKTFEELNLDELKNFIPKSNWQRYFSVLVDYEDTQLQKKMGRTL
;
A
#
# COMPACT_ATOMS: atom_id res chain seq x y z
N MET A 1 8.38 -20.40 2.17
CA MET A 1 7.40 -19.36 2.59
C MET A 1 6.35 -19.28 1.50
N ILE A 2 5.10 -19.65 1.80
CA ILE A 2 4.01 -19.56 0.82
C ILE A 2 3.57 -18.10 0.80
N THR A 3 3.99 -17.35 -0.20
CA THR A 3 3.67 -15.92 -0.31
C THR A 3 2.32 -15.76 -0.99
N ASN A 4 1.29 -15.38 -0.23
CA ASN A 4 0.00 -14.89 -0.77
C ASN A 4 0.13 -13.54 -1.51
N VAL A 5 1.35 -13.05 -1.69
CA VAL A 5 1.70 -11.84 -2.42
C VAL A 5 2.51 -12.28 -3.65
N GLY A 6 1.92 -12.08 -4.82
CA GLY A 6 2.51 -12.49 -6.10
C GLY A 6 3.75 -11.67 -6.45
N ILE A 7 4.63 -12.25 -7.27
CA ILE A 7 5.68 -11.53 -7.98
C ILE A 7 4.94 -10.49 -8.84
N ASN A 8 5.11 -9.19 -8.57
CA ASN A 8 4.40 -8.03 -9.14
C ASN A 8 3.30 -7.41 -8.27
N TRP A 9 2.96 -7.96 -7.10
CA TRP A 9 2.00 -7.34 -6.18
C TRP A 9 2.40 -5.91 -5.78
N GLU A 10 3.71 -5.63 -5.75
CA GLU A 10 4.27 -4.31 -5.50
C GLU A 10 3.87 -3.27 -6.55
N THR A 11 3.58 -3.69 -7.79
CA THR A 11 3.26 -2.74 -8.88
C THR A 11 1.89 -2.10 -8.67
N GLU A 12 0.97 -2.82 -8.05
CA GLU A 12 -0.40 -2.37 -7.76
C GLU A 12 -0.53 -1.72 -6.38
N THR A 13 0.29 -2.16 -5.42
CA THR A 13 0.15 -1.77 -4.00
C THR A 13 1.20 -0.81 -3.48
N SER A 14 2.25 -0.52 -4.26
CA SER A 14 3.26 0.45 -3.82
C SER A 14 2.73 1.89 -3.92
N PRO A 15 2.86 2.67 -2.82
CA PRO A 15 2.76 4.12 -2.88
C PRO A 15 3.67 4.70 -3.97
N GLN A 16 3.26 5.83 -4.57
CA GLN A 16 4.01 6.45 -5.66
C GLN A 16 5.46 6.80 -5.27
N GLU A 17 5.68 7.27 -4.04
CA GLU A 17 7.02 7.58 -3.52
C GLU A 17 7.94 6.35 -3.55
N ILE A 18 7.43 5.19 -3.17
CA ILE A 18 8.17 3.94 -3.13
C ILE A 18 8.45 3.42 -4.54
N LYS A 19 7.51 3.62 -5.47
CA LYS A 19 7.73 3.35 -6.90
C LYS A 19 8.89 4.17 -7.47
N LEU A 20 9.02 5.44 -7.08
CA LEU A 20 10.10 6.32 -7.53
C LEU A 20 11.48 5.88 -6.99
N ILE A 21 11.56 5.54 -5.70
CA ILE A 21 12.79 5.04 -5.08
C ILE A 21 13.28 3.77 -5.80
N THR A 22 12.35 2.87 -6.11
CA THR A 22 12.65 1.60 -6.80
C THR A 22 13.03 1.79 -8.26
N ALA A 23 12.40 2.74 -8.96
CA ALA A 23 12.76 3.05 -10.34
C ALA A 23 14.19 3.62 -10.42
N ASN A 24 14.60 4.38 -9.41
CA ASN A 24 15.95 4.93 -9.33
C ASN A 24 17.00 3.86 -8.95
N SER A 25 16.67 2.89 -8.09
CA SER A 25 17.59 1.80 -7.73
C SER A 25 17.81 0.80 -8.88
N LYS A 26 16.80 0.55 -9.72
CA LYS A 26 16.93 -0.30 -10.92
C LYS A 26 17.88 0.29 -11.98
N LYS A 27 18.06 1.62 -12.02
CA LYS A 27 19.03 2.27 -12.92
C LYS A 27 20.47 2.04 -12.49
N THR A 28 20.73 1.82 -11.20
CA THR A 28 22.08 1.66 -10.64
C THR A 28 22.49 0.19 -10.46
N ARG A 29 21.54 -0.76 -10.38
CA ARG A 29 21.83 -2.21 -10.39
C ARG A 29 20.83 -2.96 -11.27
N PRO A 30 21.22 -3.43 -12.47
CA PRO A 30 20.34 -4.28 -13.28
C PRO A 30 20.09 -5.61 -12.54
N ARG A 31 18.80 -5.92 -12.30
CA ARG A 31 18.35 -7.14 -11.60
C ARG A 31 18.77 -8.39 -12.37
N GLN A 32 19.58 -9.25 -11.76
CA GLN A 32 20.00 -10.53 -12.35
C GLN A 32 19.03 -11.70 -12.05
N ALA A 33 17.99 -11.49 -11.24
CA ALA A 33 16.96 -12.49 -10.94
C ALA A 33 15.59 -11.84 -10.70
N PRO A 34 14.47 -12.56 -10.89
CA PRO A 34 13.13 -12.13 -10.48
C PRO A 34 13.02 -12.23 -8.95
N ASN A 35 13.82 -11.45 -8.22
CA ASN A 35 13.76 -11.40 -6.78
C ASN A 35 12.64 -10.49 -6.31
N ASN A 36 11.95 -10.90 -5.26
CA ASN A 36 10.79 -10.22 -4.69
C ASN A 36 11.19 -8.81 -4.22
N PHE A 37 10.43 -7.80 -4.64
CA PHE A 37 10.63 -6.39 -4.29
C PHE A 37 10.93 -6.16 -2.80
N LEU A 38 10.18 -6.83 -1.93
CA LEU A 38 10.32 -6.70 -0.48
C LEU A 38 11.71 -7.06 0.07
N TYR A 39 12.52 -7.83 -0.67
CA TYR A 39 13.89 -8.19 -0.26
C TYR A 39 14.91 -7.09 -0.54
N ASP A 40 14.66 -6.23 -1.53
CA ASP A 40 15.64 -5.23 -1.99
C ASP A 40 15.44 -3.87 -1.30
N ILE A 41 14.43 -3.74 -0.43
CA ILE A 41 14.04 -2.50 0.24
C ILE A 41 14.66 -2.44 1.63
N ASP A 42 15.24 -1.29 1.98
CA ASP A 42 15.74 -1.05 3.34
C ASP A 42 14.58 -1.00 4.37
N PHE A 43 14.85 -1.39 5.61
CA PHE A 43 13.84 -1.51 6.68
C PHE A 43 12.97 -0.24 6.87
N ILE A 44 13.54 0.95 6.70
CA ILE A 44 12.81 2.22 6.79
C ILE A 44 11.73 2.30 5.69
N HIS A 45 12.12 2.02 4.45
CA HIS A 45 11.21 2.03 3.30
C HIS A 45 10.19 0.90 3.35
N LEU A 46 10.54 -0.24 3.96
CA LEU A 46 9.59 -1.32 4.22
C LEU A 46 8.53 -0.90 5.27
N SER A 47 8.95 -0.22 6.33
CA SER A 47 8.04 0.36 7.32
C SER A 47 7.07 1.34 6.67
N ASP A 48 7.57 2.24 5.81
CA ASP A 48 6.72 3.14 5.05
C ASP A 48 5.78 2.38 4.10
N PHE A 49 6.26 1.35 3.42
CA PHE A 49 5.43 0.52 2.54
C PHE A 49 4.28 -0.14 3.28
N LEU A 50 4.52 -0.62 4.50
CA LEU A 50 3.51 -1.31 5.30
C LEU A 50 2.52 -0.33 5.94
N PHE A 51 3.00 0.75 6.53
CA PHE A 51 2.20 1.57 7.45
C PHE A 51 1.79 2.94 6.89
N LYS A 52 2.44 3.44 5.83
CA LYS A 52 2.05 4.72 5.25
C LYS A 52 0.71 4.58 4.52
N ALA A 53 -0.28 5.37 4.95
CA ALA A 53 -1.58 5.40 4.29
C ALA A 53 -1.47 6.09 2.93
N TYR A 54 -2.07 5.50 1.91
CA TYR A 54 -2.11 6.08 0.57
C TYR A 54 -3.49 5.91 -0.09
N TYR A 55 -3.78 6.81 -1.01
CA TYR A 55 -4.98 6.76 -1.83
C TYR A 55 -4.80 5.73 -2.95
N LYS A 56 -5.65 4.70 -2.98
CA LYS A 56 -5.67 3.74 -4.09
C LYS A 56 -6.33 4.34 -5.33
N HIS A 57 -7.32 5.22 -5.12
CA HIS A 57 -8.06 5.90 -6.17
C HIS A 57 -7.93 7.41 -5.96
N GLY A 58 -7.84 8.17 -7.06
CA GLY A 58 -7.81 9.62 -7.01
C GLY A 58 -9.10 10.18 -6.40
N ILE A 59 -8.95 11.23 -5.59
CA ILE A 59 -10.06 11.99 -4.99
C ILE A 59 -11.01 12.57 -6.05
N GLU A 60 -10.51 12.84 -7.26
CA GLU A 60 -11.32 13.29 -8.40
C GLU A 60 -12.43 12.29 -8.75
N GLY A 61 -12.16 10.99 -8.68
CA GLY A 61 -13.16 9.94 -8.92
C GLY A 61 -14.26 9.92 -7.85
N LEU A 62 -13.94 10.32 -6.61
CA LEU A 62 -14.92 10.49 -5.55
C LEU A 62 -15.84 11.69 -5.83
N PHE A 63 -15.26 12.84 -6.21
CA PHE A 63 -16.04 14.03 -6.54
C PHE A 63 -16.98 13.81 -7.72
N GLU A 64 -16.53 13.10 -8.76
CA GLU A 64 -17.36 12.77 -9.91
C GLU A 64 -18.52 11.84 -9.54
N LYS A 65 -18.30 10.86 -8.64
CA LYS A 65 -19.38 10.00 -8.12
C LYS A 65 -20.41 10.82 -7.33
N ILE A 66 -19.94 11.72 -6.47
CA ILE A 66 -20.83 12.59 -5.68
C ILE A 66 -21.63 13.53 -6.59
N LYS A 67 -21.01 14.10 -7.63
CA LYS A 67 -21.70 14.99 -8.59
C LYS A 67 -22.76 14.26 -9.43
N LYS A 68 -22.51 13.00 -9.79
CA LYS A 68 -23.40 12.22 -10.66
C LYS A 68 -24.57 11.61 -9.90
N ALA A 69 -24.40 11.33 -8.62
CA ALA A 69 -25.44 10.76 -7.79
C ALA A 69 -26.61 11.73 -7.64
N LYS A 70 -27.81 11.29 -8.01
CA LYS A 70 -29.05 12.08 -7.88
C LYS A 70 -29.81 11.72 -6.61
N THR A 71 -29.60 10.52 -6.11
CA THR A 71 -30.27 9.99 -4.91
C THR A 71 -29.24 9.37 -3.95
N PHE A 72 -29.56 9.31 -2.66
CA PHE A 72 -28.70 8.70 -1.66
C PHE A 72 -28.48 7.19 -1.89
N GLU A 73 -29.46 6.52 -2.49
CA GLU A 73 -29.44 5.09 -2.79
C GLU A 73 -28.40 4.73 -3.86
N GLU A 74 -28.02 5.69 -4.72
CA GLU A 74 -26.95 5.53 -5.71
C GLU A 74 -25.55 5.61 -5.09
N LEU A 75 -25.41 6.15 -3.87
CA LEU A 75 -24.14 6.17 -3.15
C LEU A 75 -23.96 4.90 -2.33
N ASN A 76 -23.20 3.96 -2.88
CA ASN A 76 -22.76 2.79 -2.11
C ASN A 76 -21.68 3.18 -1.08
N LEU A 77 -22.01 3.06 0.21
CA LEU A 77 -21.11 3.37 1.33
C LEU A 77 -19.79 2.59 1.30
N ASP A 78 -19.81 1.33 0.87
CA ASP A 78 -18.59 0.51 0.82
C ASP A 78 -17.65 0.97 -0.29
N GLU A 79 -18.18 1.46 -1.40
CA GLU A 79 -17.39 2.08 -2.45
C GLU A 79 -16.77 3.40 -2.00
N LEU A 80 -17.50 4.21 -1.23
CA LEU A 80 -16.99 5.47 -0.69
C LEU A 80 -15.85 5.24 0.31
N LYS A 81 -15.99 4.22 1.16
CA LYS A 81 -14.92 3.82 2.10
C LYS A 81 -13.63 3.38 1.39
N ASN A 82 -13.68 3.00 0.11
CA ASN A 82 -12.48 2.66 -0.66
C ASN A 82 -11.63 3.87 -1.08
N PHE A 83 -12.18 5.08 -0.99
CA PHE A 83 -11.44 6.33 -1.21
C PHE A 83 -10.72 6.82 0.04
N ILE A 84 -11.03 6.26 1.21
CA ILE A 84 -10.31 6.56 2.44
C ILE A 84 -8.88 6.02 2.30
N PRO A 85 -7.85 6.82 2.61
CA PRO A 85 -6.47 6.37 2.57
C PRO A 85 -6.28 5.29 3.64
N LYS A 86 -5.69 4.17 3.24
CA LYS A 86 -5.40 3.04 4.13
C LYS A 86 -4.00 2.52 3.82
N SER A 87 -3.32 2.03 4.85
CA SER A 87 -2.00 1.42 4.74
C SER A 87 -2.08 0.02 4.13
N ASN A 88 -0.95 -0.52 3.63
CA ASN A 88 -0.91 -1.91 3.17
C ASN A 88 -1.16 -2.90 4.32
N TRP A 89 -0.72 -2.54 5.54
CA TRP A 89 -1.03 -3.27 6.76
C TRP A 89 -2.53 -3.43 6.96
N GLN A 90 -3.27 -2.31 6.96
CA GLN A 90 -4.72 -2.32 7.09
C GLN A 90 -5.42 -3.06 5.95
N ARG A 91 -4.92 -2.95 4.72
CA ARG A 91 -5.56 -3.54 3.53
C ARG A 91 -5.37 -5.05 3.40
N TYR A 92 -4.21 -5.57 3.79
CA TYR A 92 -3.83 -6.94 3.43
C TYR A 92 -3.31 -7.78 4.60
N PHE A 93 -2.72 -7.17 5.65
CA PHE A 93 -2.03 -7.93 6.70
C PHE A 93 -2.78 -7.96 8.03
N SER A 94 -3.57 -6.93 8.36
CA SER A 94 -4.30 -6.83 9.63
C SER A 94 -5.29 -7.97 9.86
N VAL A 95 -5.80 -8.57 8.79
CA VAL A 95 -6.72 -9.73 8.85
C VAL A 95 -5.95 -11.05 9.03
N LEU A 96 -4.69 -11.10 8.61
CA LEU A 96 -3.84 -12.29 8.64
C LEU A 96 -3.01 -12.39 9.93
N VAL A 97 -2.77 -11.26 10.58
CA VAL A 97 -1.90 -11.15 11.74
C VAL A 97 -2.70 -10.48 12.86
N ASP A 98 -2.92 -11.22 13.95
CA ASP A 98 -3.56 -10.71 15.18
C ASP A 98 -2.57 -9.84 15.97
N TYR A 99 -2.19 -8.72 15.36
CA TYR A 99 -1.22 -7.79 15.92
C TYR A 99 -1.56 -6.36 15.49
N GLU A 100 -1.67 -5.48 16.48
CA GLU A 100 -2.05 -4.08 16.28
C GLU A 100 -0.99 -3.31 15.49
N ASP A 101 -1.45 -2.54 14.50
CA ASP A 101 -0.62 -1.72 13.60
C ASP A 101 0.32 -0.81 14.40
N THR A 102 -0.25 -0.09 15.38
CA THR A 102 0.47 0.86 16.23
C THR A 102 1.56 0.21 17.08
N GLN A 103 1.34 -1.04 17.51
CA GLN A 103 2.33 -1.77 18.30
C GLN A 103 3.48 -2.25 17.43
N LEU A 104 3.20 -2.68 16.19
CA LEU A 104 4.22 -3.20 15.29
C LEU A 104 5.09 -2.07 14.78
N GLN A 105 4.47 -0.96 14.37
CA GLN A 105 5.17 0.24 13.95
C GLN A 105 6.09 0.77 15.06
N LYS A 106 5.61 0.82 16.30
CA LYS A 106 6.43 1.24 17.46
C LYS A 106 7.59 0.28 17.74
N LYS A 107 7.39 -1.02 17.56
CA LYS A 107 8.46 -2.01 17.74
C LYS A 107 9.52 -1.89 16.64
N MET A 108 9.09 -1.77 15.39
CA MET A 108 9.97 -1.58 14.23
C MET A 108 10.80 -0.30 14.34
N GLY A 109 10.16 0.82 14.70
CA GLY A 109 10.83 2.12 14.86
C GLY A 109 11.79 2.20 16.06
N ARG A 110 11.72 1.27 17.02
CA ARG A 110 12.65 1.16 18.15
C ARG A 110 13.91 0.36 17.84
N THR A 111 13.93 -0.37 16.73
CA THR A 111 15.06 -1.20 16.27
C THR A 111 16.00 -0.45 15.32
N LEU A 112 15.76 0.84 15.09
CA LEU A 112 16.62 1.75 14.33
C LEU A 112 17.49 2.60 15.26
#